data_AF-A0AA51U0A6-F1
#
_entry.id   AF-A0AA51U0A6-F1
#
_cell.length_a   1.000
_cell.length_b   1.000
_cell.length_c   1.000
_cell.angle_alpha   90.00
_cell.angle_beta   90.00
_cell.angle_gamma   90.00
#
_symmetry.space_group_name_H-M   'P 1'
#
loop_
_entity.id
_entity.type
_entity.pdbx_description
1 polymer ?
#
loop_
_entity_poly.entity_id
_entity_poly.type
_entity_poly.pdbx_seq_one_letter_code
_entity_poly.pdbx_strand_id
1 'polypeptide(L)'
;MKRTGLMMGGAVLALGLALGGPAFSQDIDFGDDSSTFANDQQCDDPRFEGPGAAMVLSPVDEMRDATDCQAAFEAGEVTLVAEDETEEPAPAPDAPATAAAPAEGEIDFGDDSGNWANDGECDDPRFGGGLESHLLADATDCRTAYEAGEVTFAPQESADAGVTDGEIDFGDDSGNWANDGECDDPRFGGALTSHELADATDCRNAYEAGEVTYTPAGEADTQTGATDGEIDFGDDSGSFANDGECDDPRFGGALTSHELADATDCQAAYEAGDVTYSGETGTDTGGEISIDDIDFGDDSGTWANDGECDDPRFGGGLTSHELADATDCRNAYEAGEVTFSGETGAAGGDPIVIDGIDFGDDSGTYSLDNECDDPRFTGSGVGVALDDHLMADATDCSTAYEDGTVTLDENQGSGESIVVDDIDFGDDSGNWANDGECDDPRFTGSGVGVALDDHLMADATDCSTAYEDGTVTLEGDAGSDEDFRINFGDDSSASANDGVCDDPRFQGRGGASELRNANLMADATDCRAAYDAGTVTYNP
;
A
#
# COMPACT_ATOMS: atom_id res chain seq x y z
N MET A 1 25.28 93.27 -28.52
CA MET A 1 26.33 92.45 -27.89
C MET A 1 26.29 91.07 -28.53
N LYS A 2 27.47 90.55 -28.89
CA LYS A 2 27.85 89.16 -29.24
C LYS A 2 26.79 88.29 -29.95
N ARG A 3 26.98 87.99 -31.25
CA ARG A 3 27.71 86.80 -31.78
C ARG A 3 26.93 85.54 -31.41
N THR A 4 26.44 84.69 -32.33
CA THR A 4 26.95 84.17 -33.61
C THR A 4 25.79 83.36 -34.21
N GLY A 5 25.49 83.41 -35.51
CA GLY A 5 26.16 82.60 -36.54
C GLY A 5 25.78 81.11 -36.37
N LEU A 6 25.32 80.35 -37.37
CA LEU A 6 25.45 80.48 -38.81
C LEU A 6 24.75 79.23 -39.41
N MET A 7 23.96 79.40 -40.48
CA MET A 7 23.84 78.52 -41.68
C MET A 7 23.55 77.00 -41.50
N MET A 8 22.90 76.27 -42.41
CA MET A 8 22.40 76.50 -43.75
C MET A 8 21.57 75.26 -44.11
N GLY A 9 20.50 75.46 -44.88
CA GLY A 9 20.12 74.62 -46.02
C GLY A 9 19.54 73.24 -45.69
N GLY A 10 18.32 72.89 -46.05
CA GLY A 10 17.53 73.35 -47.19
C GLY A 10 17.40 72.21 -48.18
N ALA A 11 16.25 71.55 -48.19
CA ALA A 11 15.67 70.89 -49.36
C ALA A 11 14.20 70.59 -49.05
N VAL A 12 13.32 71.24 -49.79
CA VAL A 12 11.88 70.95 -49.88
C VAL A 12 11.71 69.86 -50.93
N LEU A 13 11.09 68.73 -50.58
CA LEU A 13 10.47 67.76 -51.48
C LEU A 13 9.32 67.13 -50.67
N ALA A 14 8.07 67.56 -50.87
CA ALA A 14 7.11 67.04 -51.84
C ALA A 14 6.57 65.64 -51.48
N LEU A 15 5.31 65.65 -51.01
CA LEU A 15 4.22 64.77 -51.40
C LEU A 15 4.35 63.27 -51.10
N GLY A 16 3.59 62.84 -50.09
CA GLY A 16 3.26 61.43 -49.84
C GLY A 16 2.25 61.27 -48.70
N LEU A 17 0.99 61.70 -48.90
CA LEU A 17 -0.12 61.06 -48.20
C LEU A 17 -0.37 59.73 -48.94
N ALA A 18 0.09 58.63 -48.35
CA ALA A 18 -0.25 57.24 -48.68
C ALA A 18 -0.21 56.50 -47.33
N LEU A 19 -1.37 56.21 -46.74
CA LEU A 19 -2.02 54.89 -46.80
C LEU A 19 -1.17 53.86 -46.06
N GLY A 20 -1.68 53.41 -44.90
CA GLY A 20 -1.05 52.41 -44.06
C GLY A 20 -0.77 51.10 -44.80
N GLY A 21 0.25 50.41 -44.32
CA GLY A 21 0.17 48.97 -44.17
C GLY A 21 -0.26 48.68 -42.73
N PRO A 22 -1.09 47.65 -42.50
CA PRO A 22 -1.45 47.26 -41.15
C PRO A 22 -0.16 46.95 -40.39
N ALA A 23 -0.01 47.43 -39.15
CA ALA A 23 0.68 46.59 -38.17
C ALA A 23 -0.04 45.26 -38.32
N PHE A 24 0.68 44.25 -38.80
CA PHE A 24 0.10 42.97 -39.14
C PHE A 24 -0.89 42.65 -38.03
N SER A 25 -2.18 42.64 -38.39
CA SER A 25 -3.16 41.84 -37.66
C SER A 25 -2.69 40.42 -37.99
N GLN A 26 -1.57 40.04 -37.37
CA GLN A 26 -1.43 38.67 -36.97
C GLN A 26 -2.66 38.54 -36.09
N ASP A 27 -3.57 37.68 -36.49
CA ASP A 27 -4.61 37.25 -35.57
C ASP A 27 -3.84 36.53 -34.46
N ILE A 28 -3.34 37.32 -33.51
CA ILE A 28 -2.65 36.84 -32.33
C ILE A 28 -3.76 36.22 -31.52
N ASP A 29 -3.67 34.92 -31.35
CA ASP A 29 -4.55 34.22 -30.46
C ASP A 29 -4.12 34.51 -29.02
N PHE A 30 -4.82 35.45 -28.40
CA PHE A 30 -4.64 35.80 -26.99
C PHE A 30 -5.21 34.74 -26.05
N GLY A 31 -6.02 33.78 -26.53
CA GLY A 31 -6.60 32.72 -25.73
C GLY A 31 -7.86 33.11 -24.95
N ASP A 32 -7.98 32.63 -23.70
CA ASP A 32 -9.09 32.92 -22.77
C ASP A 32 -8.62 33.54 -21.44
N ASP A 33 -9.54 33.74 -20.48
CA ASP A 33 -9.25 34.29 -19.13
C ASP A 33 -9.38 33.20 -18.04
N SER A 34 -8.93 31.97 -18.31
CA SER A 34 -9.15 30.82 -17.41
C SER A 34 -8.15 30.68 -16.27
N SER A 35 -7.03 31.42 -16.26
CA SER A 35 -6.04 31.29 -15.18
C SER A 35 -6.45 32.00 -13.89
N THR A 36 -5.79 31.66 -12.78
CA THR A 36 -6.02 32.34 -11.49
C THR A 36 -5.50 33.78 -11.46
N PHE A 37 -4.60 34.12 -12.38
CA PHE A 37 -4.00 35.43 -12.52
C PHE A 37 -4.64 36.27 -13.65
N ALA A 38 -5.56 35.67 -14.42
CA ALA A 38 -6.31 36.39 -15.43
C ALA A 38 -7.06 37.60 -14.86
N ASN A 39 -7.08 38.71 -15.62
CA ASN A 39 -7.75 39.97 -15.23
C ASN A 39 -7.11 40.70 -14.01
N ASP A 40 -5.81 40.53 -13.76
CA ASP A 40 -5.08 41.24 -12.70
C ASP A 40 -4.44 42.58 -13.12
N GLN A 41 -4.53 42.92 -14.42
CA GLN A 41 -3.93 44.08 -15.13
C GLN A 41 -2.45 43.92 -15.52
N GLN A 42 -1.93 42.70 -15.51
CA GLN A 42 -0.64 42.34 -16.09
C GLN A 42 -0.87 41.20 -17.10
N CYS A 43 -0.02 41.08 -18.11
CA CYS A 43 -0.06 39.94 -19.03
C CYS A 43 0.76 38.78 -18.47
N ASP A 44 0.11 37.70 -18.05
CA ASP A 44 0.75 36.52 -17.47
C ASP A 44 1.20 35.48 -18.52
N ASP A 45 0.84 35.66 -19.79
CA ASP A 45 1.18 34.75 -20.88
C ASP A 45 2.68 34.82 -21.25
N PRO A 46 3.45 33.72 -21.10
CA PRO A 46 4.90 33.68 -21.33
C PRO A 46 5.34 33.96 -22.77
N ARG A 47 4.42 33.92 -23.75
CA ARG A 47 4.72 34.28 -25.15
C ARG A 47 4.92 35.78 -25.33
N PHE A 48 4.54 36.59 -24.35
CA PHE A 48 4.65 38.04 -24.38
C PHE A 48 5.73 38.55 -23.42
N GLU A 49 6.55 39.49 -23.90
CA GLU A 49 7.55 40.17 -23.07
C GLU A 49 7.32 41.70 -23.08
N GLY A 50 7.59 42.36 -21.96
CA GLY A 50 7.56 43.82 -21.87
C GLY A 50 7.16 44.38 -20.51
N PRO A 51 7.14 45.71 -20.34
CA PRO A 51 6.73 46.35 -19.08
C PRO A 51 5.27 46.09 -18.65
N GLY A 52 4.41 45.60 -19.55
CA GLY A 52 3.05 45.15 -19.23
C GLY A 52 2.93 43.66 -18.92
N ALA A 53 4.02 42.89 -19.03
CA ALA A 53 4.04 41.48 -18.67
C ALA A 53 4.22 41.32 -17.16
N ALA A 54 3.70 40.24 -16.60
CA ALA A 54 3.90 39.88 -15.21
C ALA A 54 5.40 39.67 -14.91
N MET A 55 5.79 39.94 -13.66
CA MET A 55 7.19 39.76 -13.24
C MET A 55 7.61 38.29 -13.14
N VAL A 56 6.64 37.39 -12.94
CA VAL A 56 6.82 35.95 -12.89
C VAL A 56 5.90 35.38 -13.95
N LEU A 57 6.46 34.66 -14.91
CA LEU A 57 5.72 34.03 -16.00
C LEU A 57 5.79 32.53 -15.80
N SER A 58 4.66 31.84 -15.98
CA SER A 58 4.56 30.40 -15.84
C SER A 58 4.01 29.79 -17.13
N PRO A 59 4.50 28.62 -17.59
CA PRO A 59 3.94 27.92 -18.75
C PRO A 59 2.44 27.61 -18.64
N VAL A 60 1.93 27.44 -17.41
CA VAL A 60 0.50 27.14 -17.18
C VAL A 60 -0.43 28.31 -17.53
N ASP A 61 0.10 29.53 -17.64
CA ASP A 61 -0.66 30.76 -17.93
C ASP A 61 -0.64 31.12 -19.43
N GLU A 62 0.02 30.31 -20.27
CA GLU A 62 0.01 30.46 -21.73
C GLU A 62 -1.42 30.39 -22.29
N MET A 63 -1.83 31.41 -23.04
CA MET A 63 -3.17 31.55 -23.61
C MET A 63 -4.32 31.65 -22.59
N ARG A 64 -4.05 31.97 -21.32
CA ARG A 64 -5.07 31.98 -20.26
C ARG A 64 -5.31 33.33 -19.58
N ASP A 65 -4.71 34.39 -20.12
CA ASP A 65 -4.87 35.77 -19.66
C ASP A 65 -5.12 36.74 -20.84
N ALA A 66 -6.10 36.39 -21.66
CA ALA A 66 -6.36 37.05 -22.93
C ALA A 66 -6.72 38.53 -22.80
N THR A 67 -7.55 38.89 -21.82
CA THR A 67 -8.05 40.27 -21.67
C THR A 67 -6.90 41.23 -21.35
N ASP A 68 -5.98 40.86 -20.45
CA ASP A 68 -4.87 41.73 -20.07
C ASP A 68 -3.73 41.68 -21.09
N CYS A 69 -3.42 40.51 -21.66
CA CYS A 69 -2.43 40.39 -22.74
C CYS A 69 -2.85 41.13 -24.01
N GLN A 70 -4.13 41.07 -24.40
CA GLN A 70 -4.65 41.86 -25.52
C GLN A 70 -4.54 43.36 -25.21
N ALA A 71 -4.95 43.79 -24.02
CA ALA A 71 -4.91 45.20 -23.62
C ALA A 71 -3.47 45.74 -23.59
N ALA A 72 -2.53 44.98 -23.03
CA ALA A 72 -1.12 45.31 -22.95
C ALA A 72 -0.46 45.33 -24.35
N PHE A 73 -0.82 44.39 -25.23
CA PHE A 73 -0.31 44.35 -26.61
C PHE A 73 -0.84 45.52 -27.44
N GLU A 74 -2.13 45.84 -27.33
CA GLU A 74 -2.74 47.01 -27.99
C GLU A 74 -2.18 48.34 -27.47
N ALA A 75 -1.82 48.39 -26.18
CA ALA A 75 -1.13 49.53 -25.57
C ALA A 75 0.35 49.63 -25.99
N GLY A 76 0.91 48.58 -26.60
CA GLY A 76 2.33 48.48 -26.94
C GLY A 76 3.23 48.31 -25.72
N GLU A 77 2.68 47.78 -24.62
CA GLU A 77 3.39 47.50 -23.37
C GLU A 77 3.95 46.09 -23.32
N VAL A 78 3.48 45.18 -24.18
CA VAL A 78 4.09 43.86 -24.43
C VAL A 78 4.24 43.58 -25.92
N THR A 79 5.15 42.69 -26.26
CA THR A 79 5.41 42.18 -27.62
C THR A 79 5.56 40.67 -27.60
N LEU A 80 5.10 39.99 -28.66
CA LEU A 80 5.37 38.56 -28.82
C LEU A 80 6.87 38.31 -28.98
N VAL A 81 7.38 37.34 -28.23
CA VAL A 81 8.76 36.86 -28.37
C VAL A 81 8.87 36.19 -29.74
N ALA A 82 9.82 36.61 -30.56
CA ALA A 82 10.05 36.00 -31.87
C ALA A 82 10.95 34.76 -31.70
N GLU A 83 10.45 33.60 -32.12
CA GLU A 83 11.26 32.39 -32.28
C GLU A 83 12.30 32.65 -33.38
N ASP A 84 13.59 32.71 -33.00
CA ASP A 84 14.70 32.89 -33.95
C ASP A 84 15.38 31.54 -34.24
N GLU A 85 15.63 31.34 -35.51
CA GLU A 85 16.03 30.10 -36.21
C GLU A 85 17.41 29.57 -35.76
N THR A 86 17.57 28.24 -35.60
CA THR A 86 18.89 27.57 -35.64
C THR A 86 18.96 26.47 -36.72
N GLU A 87 19.66 26.83 -37.81
CA GLU A 87 20.46 26.07 -38.79
C GLU A 87 20.10 24.62 -39.22
N GLU A 88 19.52 24.48 -40.44
CA GLU A 88 19.67 23.32 -41.34
C GLU A 88 20.94 23.40 -42.24
N PRO A 89 21.57 22.28 -42.64
CA PRO A 89 22.45 22.22 -43.81
C PRO A 89 21.74 21.76 -45.11
N ALA A 90 22.20 22.33 -46.22
CA ALA A 90 21.59 22.43 -47.57
C ALA A 90 21.43 21.14 -48.43
N PRO A 91 20.68 21.19 -49.57
CA PRO A 91 20.05 20.05 -50.25
C PRO A 91 20.73 19.58 -51.56
N ALA A 92 20.41 18.34 -52.03
CA ALA A 92 20.35 17.92 -53.46
C ALA A 92 19.90 16.43 -53.61
N PRO A 93 19.45 15.93 -54.79
CA PRO A 93 18.44 16.45 -55.73
C PRO A 93 17.47 15.36 -56.31
N ASP A 94 16.32 15.80 -56.85
CA ASP A 94 15.44 15.20 -57.88
C ASP A 94 15.08 13.68 -57.87
N ALA A 95 13.90 13.39 -57.30
CA ALA A 95 12.77 12.51 -57.70
C ALA A 95 12.97 11.25 -58.60
N PRO A 96 12.14 10.19 -58.42
CA PRO A 96 10.88 10.21 -59.15
C PRO A 96 9.64 9.70 -58.40
N ALA A 97 8.53 10.28 -58.86
CA ALA A 97 7.13 9.93 -58.71
C ALA A 97 6.73 8.45 -58.49
N THR A 98 5.59 8.33 -57.81
CA THR A 98 4.55 7.28 -57.86
C THR A 98 4.85 5.92 -57.23
N ALA A 99 4.34 5.76 -56.00
CA ALA A 99 3.75 4.52 -55.50
C ALA A 99 2.50 4.96 -54.69
N ALA A 100 1.31 4.86 -55.26
CA ALA A 100 0.39 3.74 -55.06
C ALA A 100 -0.12 3.69 -53.60
N ALA A 101 -1.35 4.16 -53.43
CA ALA A 101 -2.14 4.03 -52.20
C ALA A 101 -2.09 2.59 -51.65
N PRO A 102 -1.98 2.40 -50.32
CA PRO A 102 -2.38 1.14 -49.73
C PRO A 102 -3.91 1.01 -49.80
N ALA A 103 -4.35 -0.22 -49.92
CA ALA A 103 -5.74 -0.60 -50.15
C ALA A 103 -6.61 -0.27 -48.93
N GLU A 104 -7.88 0.01 -49.19
CA GLU A 104 -8.90 0.21 -48.17
C GLU A 104 -9.03 -1.02 -47.25
N GLY A 105 -8.78 -0.76 -45.97
CA GLY A 105 -8.85 -1.68 -44.84
C GLY A 105 -7.58 -1.50 -44.00
N GLU A 106 -7.57 -0.80 -42.87
CA GLU A 106 -8.63 -0.21 -42.04
C GLU A 106 -8.07 1.12 -41.50
N ILE A 107 -8.47 2.28 -42.04
CA ILE A 107 -8.23 3.52 -41.30
C ILE A 107 -9.23 3.48 -40.14
N ASP A 108 -8.73 3.30 -38.93
CA ASP A 108 -9.56 3.37 -37.73
C ASP A 108 -9.86 4.84 -37.44
N PHE A 109 -11.08 5.26 -37.77
CA PHE A 109 -11.56 6.62 -37.47
C PHE A 109 -11.97 6.78 -36.01
N GLY A 110 -12.01 5.69 -35.22
CA GLY A 110 -12.41 5.72 -33.81
C GLY A 110 -13.93 5.75 -33.60
N ASP A 111 -14.37 6.44 -32.55
CA ASP A 111 -15.77 6.67 -32.21
C ASP A 111 -16.13 8.17 -32.17
N ASP A 112 -17.35 8.50 -31.73
CA ASP A 112 -17.84 9.88 -31.58
C ASP A 112 -17.87 10.25 -30.08
N SER A 113 -16.75 10.06 -29.37
CA SER A 113 -16.61 10.39 -27.96
C SER A 113 -16.11 11.83 -27.75
N GLY A 114 -16.45 12.44 -26.61
CA GLY A 114 -16.04 13.81 -26.30
C GLY A 114 -17.04 14.90 -26.70
N ASN A 115 -16.70 16.14 -26.35
CA ASN A 115 -17.60 17.29 -26.47
C ASN A 115 -17.66 17.89 -27.88
N TRP A 116 -16.68 17.56 -28.73
CA TRP A 116 -16.50 18.12 -30.07
C TRP A 116 -16.85 17.13 -31.18
N ALA A 117 -17.18 15.88 -30.85
CA ALA A 117 -17.68 14.93 -31.83
C ALA A 117 -18.98 15.43 -32.50
N ASN A 118 -19.08 15.26 -33.83
CA ASN A 118 -20.24 15.65 -34.64
C ASN A 118 -20.52 17.18 -34.71
N ASP A 119 -19.50 18.02 -34.57
CA ASP A 119 -19.66 19.48 -34.65
C ASP A 119 -19.48 20.05 -36.07
N GLY A 120 -19.07 19.20 -37.01
CA GLY A 120 -18.91 19.49 -38.44
C GLY A 120 -17.48 19.81 -38.86
N GLU A 121 -16.50 19.74 -37.95
CA GLU A 121 -15.07 19.81 -38.23
C GLU A 121 -14.42 18.46 -37.89
N CYS A 122 -13.24 18.17 -38.45
CA CYS A 122 -12.51 16.94 -38.09
C CYS A 122 -11.46 17.28 -37.05
N ASP A 123 -11.70 16.87 -35.81
CA ASP A 123 -10.85 17.21 -34.68
C ASP A 123 -9.73 16.21 -34.40
N ASP A 124 -9.73 15.07 -35.09
CA ASP A 124 -8.70 14.04 -34.92
C ASP A 124 -7.34 14.54 -35.44
N PRO A 125 -6.29 14.55 -34.60
CA PRO A 125 -4.98 15.07 -34.96
C PRO A 125 -4.31 14.29 -36.10
N ARG A 126 -4.66 13.02 -36.34
CA ARG A 126 -4.18 12.23 -37.50
C ARG A 126 -4.71 12.73 -38.84
N PHE A 127 -5.67 13.66 -38.82
CA PHE A 127 -6.26 14.29 -39.99
C PHE A 127 -6.02 15.81 -40.03
N GLY A 128 -5.24 16.35 -39.08
CA GLY A 128 -4.89 17.77 -38.98
C GLY A 128 -5.59 18.54 -37.85
N GLY A 129 -6.29 17.84 -36.95
CA GLY A 129 -6.81 18.42 -35.70
C GLY A 129 -5.70 18.87 -34.75
N GLY A 130 -6.00 19.81 -33.85
CA GLY A 130 -4.99 20.50 -33.03
C GLY A 130 -4.78 19.96 -31.62
N LEU A 131 -5.61 19.01 -31.15
CA LEU A 131 -5.58 18.52 -29.78
C LEU A 131 -5.47 17.00 -29.72
N GLU A 132 -4.51 16.52 -28.94
CA GLU A 132 -4.21 15.09 -28.80
C GLU A 132 -5.31 14.32 -28.06
N SER A 133 -6.02 14.99 -27.15
CA SER A 133 -7.21 14.47 -26.47
C SER A 133 -8.37 14.13 -27.42
N HIS A 134 -8.30 14.53 -28.69
CA HIS A 134 -9.32 14.27 -29.70
C HIS A 134 -8.95 13.11 -30.64
N LEU A 135 -7.84 12.41 -30.36
CA LEU A 135 -7.45 11.21 -31.07
C LEU A 135 -8.56 10.16 -31.02
N LEU A 136 -9.00 9.67 -32.19
CA LEU A 136 -10.03 8.63 -32.34
C LEU A 136 -11.41 9.01 -31.76
N ALA A 137 -11.67 10.29 -31.49
CA ALA A 137 -12.87 10.74 -30.77
C ALA A 137 -13.94 11.38 -31.67
N ASP A 138 -13.62 11.67 -32.94
CA ASP A 138 -14.51 12.38 -33.87
C ASP A 138 -14.65 11.65 -35.22
N ALA A 139 -15.09 10.40 -35.14
CA ALA A 139 -15.09 9.47 -36.27
C ALA A 139 -16.01 9.89 -37.43
N THR A 140 -17.18 10.45 -37.13
CA THR A 140 -18.19 10.79 -38.14
C THR A 140 -17.74 11.94 -39.02
N ASP A 141 -17.18 13.01 -38.45
CA ASP A 141 -16.76 14.18 -39.21
C ASP A 141 -15.41 13.94 -39.90
N CYS A 142 -14.46 13.26 -39.26
CA CYS A 142 -13.19 12.89 -39.89
C CYS A 142 -13.36 11.92 -41.06
N ARG A 143 -14.28 10.95 -40.97
CA ARG A 143 -14.62 10.09 -42.11
C ARG A 143 -15.22 10.91 -43.25
N THR A 144 -16.15 11.81 -42.93
CA THR A 144 -16.83 12.63 -43.92
C THR A 144 -15.84 13.56 -44.64
N ALA A 145 -14.95 14.23 -43.91
CA ALA A 145 -13.93 15.11 -44.45
C ALA A 145 -12.88 14.33 -45.27
N TYR A 146 -12.48 13.13 -44.83
CA TYR A 146 -11.53 12.28 -45.55
C TYR A 146 -12.13 11.73 -46.86
N GLU A 147 -13.38 11.25 -46.83
CA GLU A 147 -14.10 10.80 -48.04
C GLU A 147 -14.34 11.95 -49.03
N ALA A 148 -14.51 13.18 -48.53
CA ALA A 148 -14.60 14.39 -49.34
C ALA A 148 -13.23 14.84 -49.91
N GLY A 149 -12.13 14.31 -49.38
CA GLY A 149 -10.75 14.69 -49.72
C GLY A 149 -10.37 16.08 -49.19
N GLU A 150 -11.05 16.55 -48.14
CA GLU A 150 -10.80 17.84 -47.48
C GLU A 150 -9.65 17.73 -46.47
N VAL A 151 -9.51 16.57 -45.83
CA VAL A 151 -8.38 16.23 -44.95
C VAL A 151 -7.59 15.05 -45.52
N THR A 152 -6.32 14.96 -45.16
CA THR A 152 -5.45 13.83 -45.50
C THR A 152 -5.08 13.10 -44.23
N PHE A 153 -5.25 11.78 -44.21
CA PHE A 153 -4.74 10.94 -43.13
C PHE A 153 -3.22 11.00 -43.14
N ALA A 154 -2.66 11.61 -42.11
CA ALA A 154 -1.27 11.54 -41.74
C ALA A 154 -1.25 10.73 -40.44
N PRO A 155 -0.91 9.43 -40.47
CA PRO A 155 -0.79 8.69 -39.22
C PRO A 155 0.21 9.46 -38.35
N GLN A 156 -0.25 9.92 -37.19
CA GLN A 156 0.69 10.19 -36.12
C GLN A 156 1.23 8.82 -35.74
N GLU A 157 2.55 8.67 -35.79
CA GLU A 157 3.23 7.47 -35.32
C GLU A 157 3.03 7.45 -33.81
N SER A 158 1.87 6.94 -33.39
CA SER A 158 1.53 6.62 -32.02
C SER A 158 1.25 5.13 -31.98
N ALA A 159 2.09 4.43 -31.23
CA ALA A 159 1.90 3.16 -30.56
C ALA A 159 0.97 2.11 -31.20
N ASP A 160 1.55 0.92 -31.38
CA ASP A 160 0.89 -0.36 -31.64
C ASP A 160 0.62 -0.73 -33.11
N ALA A 161 1.72 -1.05 -33.79
CA ALA A 161 1.73 -2.16 -34.74
C ALA A 161 2.86 -3.11 -34.35
N GLY A 162 2.58 -4.05 -33.45
CA GLY A 162 3.50 -5.17 -33.24
C GLY A 162 3.85 -5.83 -34.57
N VAL A 163 5.14 -5.94 -34.91
CA VAL A 163 5.90 -7.18 -35.23
C VAL A 163 7.40 -6.82 -35.46
N THR A 164 8.33 -7.44 -34.71
CA THR A 164 9.45 -8.30 -35.16
C THR A 164 10.65 -8.21 -34.21
N ASP A 165 11.04 -9.37 -33.70
CA ASP A 165 12.29 -9.67 -33.01
C ASP A 165 13.51 -9.04 -33.73
N GLY A 166 14.09 -7.96 -33.18
CA GLY A 166 15.43 -7.48 -33.56
C GLY A 166 15.72 -5.97 -33.58
N GLU A 167 14.78 -5.05 -33.32
CA GLU A 167 15.05 -3.60 -33.27
C GLU A 167 14.63 -3.05 -31.90
N ILE A 168 15.53 -2.33 -31.23
CA ILE A 168 15.31 -1.74 -29.90
C ILE A 168 14.35 -0.57 -30.07
N ASP A 169 13.24 -0.60 -29.32
CA ASP A 169 12.28 0.49 -29.28
C ASP A 169 12.75 1.56 -28.30
N PHE A 170 13.22 2.71 -28.80
CA PHE A 170 13.74 3.80 -27.96
C PHE A 170 12.63 4.74 -27.45
N GLY A 171 11.38 4.61 -27.91
CA GLY A 171 10.30 5.51 -27.50
C GLY A 171 10.29 6.85 -28.24
N ASP A 172 9.81 7.89 -27.58
CA ASP A 172 9.78 9.28 -28.03
C ASP A 172 10.59 10.22 -27.12
N ASP A 173 10.54 11.54 -27.37
CA ASP A 173 11.21 12.56 -26.56
C ASP A 173 10.16 13.31 -25.72
N SER A 174 9.38 12.58 -24.92
CA SER A 174 8.35 13.14 -24.05
C SER A 174 8.86 13.44 -22.63
N GLY A 175 8.26 14.44 -21.99
CA GLY A 175 8.61 14.80 -20.62
C GLY A 175 9.71 15.85 -20.48
N ASN A 176 10.00 16.21 -19.23
CA ASN A 176 10.77 17.40 -18.90
C ASN A 176 12.30 17.19 -18.95
N TRP A 177 12.71 15.95 -19.16
CA TRP A 177 14.10 15.50 -19.16
C TRP A 177 14.55 14.92 -20.50
N ALA A 178 13.64 14.84 -21.48
CA ALA A 178 14.03 14.51 -22.84
C ALA A 178 15.03 15.53 -23.41
N ASN A 179 16.05 15.06 -24.13
CA ASN A 179 17.06 15.89 -24.81
C ASN A 179 17.95 16.73 -23.87
N ASP A 180 18.17 16.30 -22.63
CA ASP A 180 19.03 17.01 -21.68
C ASP A 180 20.51 16.60 -21.75
N GLY A 181 20.82 15.55 -22.52
CA GLY A 181 22.14 15.01 -22.77
C GLY A 181 22.49 13.77 -21.94
N GLU A 182 21.59 13.28 -21.09
CA GLU A 182 21.69 12.01 -20.36
C GLU A 182 20.59 11.05 -20.86
N CYS A 183 20.76 9.74 -20.70
CA CYS A 183 19.72 8.77 -21.06
C CYS A 183 18.91 8.41 -19.82
N ASP A 184 17.68 8.91 -19.76
CA ASP A 184 16.81 8.75 -18.59
C ASP A 184 15.89 7.54 -18.65
N ASP A 185 15.89 6.81 -19.77
CA ASP A 185 15.07 5.63 -19.92
C ASP A 185 15.59 4.47 -19.03
N PRO A 186 14.77 3.96 -18.10
CA PRO A 186 15.14 2.89 -17.17
C PRO A 186 15.57 1.59 -17.86
N ARG A 187 15.09 1.32 -19.09
CA ARG A 187 15.53 0.16 -19.89
C ARG A 187 17.00 0.26 -20.29
N PHE A 188 17.58 1.44 -20.20
CA PHE A 188 18.99 1.74 -20.49
C PHE A 188 19.79 2.14 -19.25
N GLY A 189 19.19 2.02 -18.05
CA GLY A 189 19.84 2.35 -16.77
C GLY A 189 19.45 3.69 -16.16
N GLY A 190 18.44 4.39 -16.71
CA GLY A 190 17.82 5.56 -16.11
C GLY A 190 17.12 5.25 -14.78
N ALA A 191 16.98 6.26 -13.91
CA ALA A 191 16.50 6.05 -12.54
C ALA A 191 14.98 6.08 -12.39
N LEU A 192 14.24 6.61 -13.37
CA LEU A 192 12.82 6.93 -13.22
C LEU A 192 11.96 6.09 -14.15
N THR A 193 11.06 5.28 -13.58
CA THR A 193 10.12 4.43 -14.33
C THR A 193 9.15 5.23 -15.21
N SER A 194 8.79 6.44 -14.77
CA SER A 194 7.96 7.39 -15.53
C SER A 194 8.63 7.91 -16.80
N HIS A 195 9.93 7.67 -16.97
CA HIS A 195 10.72 8.08 -18.14
C HIS A 195 10.98 6.92 -19.12
N GLU A 196 10.36 5.76 -18.88
CA GLU A 196 10.36 4.67 -19.85
C GLU A 196 9.80 5.16 -21.19
N LEU A 197 10.56 4.95 -22.28
CA LEU A 197 10.22 5.35 -23.64
C LEU A 197 10.10 6.88 -23.83
N ALA A 198 10.61 7.70 -22.92
CA ALA A 198 10.39 9.15 -22.92
C ALA A 198 11.61 9.97 -23.35
N ASP A 199 12.79 9.35 -23.49
CA ASP A 199 14.05 10.05 -23.81
C ASP A 199 14.82 9.38 -24.96
N ALA A 200 14.15 9.23 -26.10
CA ALA A 200 14.63 8.43 -27.21
C ALA A 200 15.90 8.95 -27.86
N THR A 201 16.06 10.27 -27.99
CA THR A 201 17.21 10.88 -28.67
C THR A 201 18.51 10.64 -27.89
N ASP A 202 18.52 10.88 -26.58
CA ASP A 202 19.72 10.71 -25.78
C ASP A 202 20.02 9.24 -25.49
N CYS A 203 19.00 8.40 -25.25
CA CYS A 203 19.19 6.96 -25.11
C CYS A 203 19.68 6.28 -26.38
N ARG A 204 19.24 6.71 -27.57
CA ARG A 204 19.81 6.23 -28.84
C ARG A 204 21.26 6.64 -28.99
N ASN A 205 21.58 7.90 -28.72
CA ASN A 205 22.94 8.41 -28.83
C ASN A 205 23.89 7.69 -27.87
N ALA A 206 23.48 7.51 -26.61
CA ALA A 206 24.24 6.81 -25.59
C ALA A 206 24.41 5.32 -25.94
N TYR A 207 23.37 4.65 -26.46
CA TYR A 207 23.45 3.25 -26.87
C TYR A 207 24.37 3.05 -28.08
N GLU A 208 24.29 3.91 -29.09
CA GLU A 208 25.19 3.88 -30.25
C GLU A 208 26.65 4.21 -29.89
N ALA A 209 26.84 5.06 -28.89
CA ALA A 209 28.15 5.35 -28.30
C ALA A 209 28.69 4.19 -27.44
N GLY A 210 27.83 3.25 -27.05
CA GLY A 210 28.15 2.14 -26.15
C GLY A 210 28.31 2.57 -24.69
N GLU A 211 27.68 3.67 -24.31
CA GLU A 211 27.68 4.22 -22.95
C GLU A 211 26.58 3.59 -22.08
N VAL A 212 25.47 3.16 -22.70
CA VAL A 212 24.36 2.44 -22.05
C VAL A 212 24.06 1.12 -22.77
N THR A 213 23.41 0.19 -22.08
CA THR A 213 22.97 -1.11 -22.63
C THR A 213 21.46 -1.26 -22.50
N TYR A 214 20.81 -1.76 -23.55
CA TYR A 214 19.37 -1.99 -23.54
C TYR A 214 18.98 -3.27 -22.80
N THR A 215 17.98 -3.14 -21.95
CA THR A 215 17.37 -4.19 -21.13
C THR A 215 15.85 -4.02 -21.25
N PRO A 216 15.16 -4.86 -22.06
CA PRO A 216 13.73 -4.67 -22.35
C PRO A 216 12.88 -4.68 -21.08
N ALA A 217 11.89 -3.78 -20.98
CA ALA A 217 10.94 -3.77 -19.87
C ALA A 217 10.12 -5.07 -19.84
N GLY A 218 10.11 -5.69 -18.66
CA GLY A 218 9.77 -7.10 -18.45
C GLY A 218 10.98 -7.98 -18.14
N GLU A 219 12.20 -7.50 -18.40
CA GLU A 219 13.49 -8.07 -17.96
C GLU A 219 14.48 -6.96 -17.54
N ALA A 220 14.02 -6.03 -16.71
CA ALA A 220 14.79 -5.18 -15.80
C ALA A 220 13.76 -4.60 -14.81
N ASP A 221 13.67 -4.93 -13.54
CA ASP A 221 14.56 -5.60 -12.59
C ASP A 221 13.92 -6.89 -12.09
N THR A 222 14.17 -7.99 -12.79
CA THR A 222 14.30 -9.27 -12.12
C THR A 222 15.75 -9.63 -12.24
N GLN A 223 16.50 -9.37 -11.18
CA GLN A 223 17.46 -10.36 -10.70
C GLN A 223 16.90 -11.73 -11.05
N THR A 224 17.56 -12.40 -11.98
CA THR A 224 17.06 -13.62 -12.62
C THR A 224 16.54 -14.55 -11.55
N GLY A 225 15.21 -14.57 -11.43
CA GLY A 225 14.48 -15.50 -10.60
C GLY A 225 14.84 -16.87 -11.13
N ALA A 226 15.78 -17.50 -10.44
CA ALA A 226 16.08 -18.89 -10.59
C ALA A 226 14.74 -19.62 -10.66
N THR A 227 14.53 -20.33 -11.77
CA THR A 227 13.60 -21.44 -11.72
C THR A 227 14.05 -22.31 -10.55
N ASP A 228 13.21 -22.41 -9.51
CA ASP A 228 13.38 -23.21 -8.30
C ASP A 228 14.38 -24.37 -8.51
N GLY A 229 15.67 -24.13 -8.21
CA GLY A 229 16.74 -25.12 -8.40
C GLY A 229 18.15 -24.65 -8.81
N GLU A 230 18.39 -23.41 -9.26
CA GLU A 230 19.74 -22.96 -9.66
C GLU A 230 20.21 -21.78 -8.80
N ILE A 231 21.31 -21.95 -8.07
CA ILE A 231 21.90 -20.90 -7.22
C ILE A 231 22.64 -19.91 -8.12
N ASP A 232 22.33 -18.61 -7.99
CA ASP A 232 23.04 -17.55 -8.68
C ASP A 232 24.33 -17.16 -7.95
N PHE A 233 25.47 -17.55 -8.53
CA PHE A 233 26.80 -17.26 -7.99
C PHE A 233 27.33 -15.86 -8.38
N GLY A 234 26.66 -15.13 -9.27
CA GLY A 234 27.09 -13.80 -9.73
C GLY A 234 28.18 -13.81 -10.80
N ASP A 235 29.07 -12.81 -10.78
CA ASP A 235 30.23 -12.65 -11.67
C ASP A 235 31.58 -12.71 -10.94
N ASP A 236 32.68 -12.53 -11.67
CA ASP A 236 34.04 -12.46 -11.12
C ASP A 236 34.55 -11.00 -11.14
N SER A 237 34.04 -10.18 -10.23
CA SER A 237 34.34 -8.76 -10.13
C SER A 237 35.15 -8.38 -8.87
N GLY A 238 35.95 -7.32 -9.00
CA GLY A 238 36.78 -6.82 -7.90
C GLY A 238 38.15 -7.49 -7.77
N SER A 239 38.88 -7.13 -6.71
CA SER A 239 40.27 -7.58 -6.48
C SER A 239 40.39 -8.93 -5.76
N PHE A 240 39.27 -9.47 -5.32
CA PHE A 240 39.16 -10.68 -4.52
C PHE A 240 38.53 -11.84 -5.30
N ALA A 241 37.92 -11.56 -6.46
CA ALA A 241 37.51 -12.60 -7.39
C ALA A 241 38.68 -13.50 -7.82
N ASN A 242 38.44 -14.81 -7.89
CA ASN A 242 39.42 -15.81 -8.35
C ASN A 242 40.70 -15.91 -7.49
N ASP A 243 40.62 -15.62 -6.19
CA ASP A 243 41.77 -15.70 -5.28
C ASP A 243 41.88 -17.05 -4.52
N GLY A 244 40.87 -17.91 -4.68
CA GLY A 244 40.79 -19.26 -4.17
C GLY A 244 40.04 -19.40 -2.84
N GLU A 245 39.42 -18.34 -2.35
CA GLU A 245 38.48 -18.32 -1.22
C GLU A 245 37.11 -17.86 -1.75
N CYS A 246 36.00 -18.24 -1.10
CA CYS A 246 34.68 -17.70 -1.47
C CYS A 246 34.39 -16.49 -0.57
N ASP A 247 34.43 -15.29 -1.16
CA ASP A 247 34.25 -14.03 -0.44
C ASP A 247 32.80 -13.54 -0.40
N ASP A 248 31.90 -14.22 -1.12
CA ASP A 248 30.48 -13.88 -1.16
C ASP A 248 29.82 -14.14 0.22
N PRO A 249 29.23 -13.12 0.84
CA PRO A 249 28.64 -13.21 2.17
C PRO A 249 27.46 -14.21 2.22
N ARG A 250 26.74 -14.44 1.11
CA ARG A 250 25.66 -15.47 1.00
C ARG A 250 26.16 -16.90 1.18
N PHE A 251 27.48 -17.08 1.18
CA PHE A 251 28.17 -18.35 1.42
C PHE A 251 29.09 -18.30 2.65
N GLY A 252 28.99 -17.24 3.48
CA GLY A 252 29.76 -17.05 4.71
C GLY A 252 30.96 -16.10 4.60
N GLY A 253 31.10 -15.38 3.48
CA GLY A 253 32.03 -14.27 3.31
C GLY A 253 31.79 -13.11 4.28
N ALA A 254 32.82 -12.29 4.52
CA ALA A 254 32.79 -11.29 5.59
C ALA A 254 32.33 -9.88 5.17
N LEU A 255 32.17 -9.61 3.88
CA LEU A 255 31.95 -8.26 3.35
C LEU A 255 30.77 -8.25 2.36
N THR A 256 29.79 -7.39 2.63
CA THR A 256 28.60 -7.20 1.76
C THR A 256 28.96 -6.66 0.38
N SER A 257 30.04 -5.88 0.27
CA SER A 257 30.55 -5.38 -1.01
C SER A 257 31.09 -6.48 -1.95
N HIS A 258 31.13 -7.73 -1.49
CA HIS A 258 31.62 -8.89 -2.26
C HIS A 258 30.49 -9.85 -2.64
N GLU A 259 29.23 -9.48 -2.39
CA GLU A 259 28.06 -10.21 -2.87
C GLU A 259 28.05 -10.29 -4.40
N LEU A 260 27.81 -11.49 -4.93
CA LEU A 260 27.76 -11.79 -6.37
C LEU A 260 29.07 -11.46 -7.13
N ALA A 261 30.20 -11.27 -6.43
CA ALA A 261 31.43 -10.78 -7.05
C ALA A 261 32.53 -11.83 -7.22
N ASP A 262 32.34 -13.04 -6.70
CA ASP A 262 33.37 -14.10 -6.68
C ASP A 262 32.80 -15.46 -7.10
N ALA A 263 32.12 -15.46 -8.23
CA ALA A 263 31.34 -16.59 -8.71
C ALA A 263 32.16 -17.87 -8.88
N THR A 264 33.37 -17.77 -9.45
CA THR A 264 34.20 -18.95 -9.75
C THR A 264 34.62 -19.69 -8.48
N ASP A 265 35.05 -18.98 -7.43
CA ASP A 265 35.50 -19.63 -6.19
C ASP A 265 34.31 -20.04 -5.31
N CYS A 266 33.23 -19.27 -5.27
CA CYS A 266 32.01 -19.64 -4.55
C CYS A 266 31.28 -20.84 -5.15
N GLN A 267 31.20 -20.94 -6.48
CA GLN A 267 30.69 -22.14 -7.14
C GLN A 267 31.57 -23.35 -6.83
N ALA A 268 32.90 -23.21 -6.93
CA ALA A 268 33.83 -24.30 -6.64
C ALA A 268 33.74 -24.77 -5.18
N ALA A 269 33.64 -23.84 -4.23
CA ALA A 269 33.50 -24.15 -2.81
C ALA A 269 32.16 -24.80 -2.49
N TYR A 270 31.06 -24.34 -3.12
CA TYR A 270 29.73 -24.93 -2.94
C TYR A 270 29.64 -26.35 -3.53
N GLU A 271 30.16 -26.57 -4.75
CA GLU A 271 30.21 -27.90 -5.38
C GLU A 271 31.11 -28.88 -4.61
N ALA A 272 32.16 -28.37 -3.95
CA ALA A 272 33.01 -29.14 -3.05
C ALA A 272 32.34 -29.46 -1.70
N GLY A 273 31.26 -28.73 -1.35
CA GLY A 273 30.57 -28.81 -0.07
C GLY A 273 31.32 -28.13 1.08
N ASP A 274 32.23 -27.20 0.77
CA ASP A 274 33.03 -26.45 1.74
C ASP A 274 32.28 -25.22 2.30
N VAL A 275 31.33 -24.68 1.54
CA VAL A 275 30.40 -23.61 1.94
C VAL A 275 28.96 -24.01 1.70
N THR A 276 28.02 -23.39 2.41
CA THR A 276 26.57 -23.58 2.24
C THR A 276 25.94 -22.26 1.86
N TYR A 277 25.09 -22.27 0.83
CA TYR A 277 24.26 -21.13 0.47
C TYR A 277 23.24 -20.87 1.57
N SER A 278 23.29 -19.68 2.19
CA SER A 278 22.37 -19.28 3.26
C SER A 278 21.18 -18.46 2.75
N GLY A 279 21.13 -18.12 1.47
CA GLY A 279 20.30 -16.98 1.03
C GLY A 279 20.93 -15.66 1.49
N GLU A 280 20.37 -14.55 1.00
CA GLU A 280 20.84 -13.17 1.21
C GLU A 280 21.42 -12.91 2.60
N THR A 281 22.55 -12.22 2.64
CA THR A 281 23.21 -11.84 3.88
C THR A 281 23.13 -10.35 4.12
N GLY A 282 22.09 -9.96 4.87
CA GLY A 282 22.20 -9.03 5.98
C GLY A 282 21.80 -7.59 5.69
N THR A 283 20.59 -7.20 6.14
CA THR A 283 20.37 -6.64 7.49
C THR A 283 18.87 -6.56 7.77
N ASP A 284 18.39 -7.30 8.77
CA ASP A 284 17.15 -7.01 9.50
C ASP A 284 17.29 -5.69 10.26
N THR A 285 17.20 -4.60 9.52
CA THR A 285 16.80 -3.29 10.01
C THR A 285 16.02 -2.64 8.88
N GLY A 286 14.68 -2.69 8.98
CA GLY A 286 13.71 -1.88 8.24
C GLY A 286 13.98 -1.69 6.75
N GLY A 287 13.21 -2.37 5.91
CA GLY A 287 13.22 -2.13 4.47
C GLY A 287 13.14 -0.63 4.18
N GLU A 288 14.12 -0.09 3.47
CA GLU A 288 13.89 1.15 2.72
C GLU A 288 12.93 0.76 1.60
N ILE A 289 11.64 0.97 1.87
CA ILE A 289 10.64 1.08 0.83
C ILE A 289 11.07 2.27 -0.03
N SER A 290 11.34 2.03 -1.32
CA SER A 290 11.66 3.13 -2.25
C SER A 290 10.51 4.13 -2.18
N ILE A 291 10.79 5.43 -2.26
CA ILE A 291 9.72 6.45 -2.27
C ILE A 291 8.72 6.22 -3.41
N ASP A 292 9.16 5.54 -4.47
CA ASP A 292 8.36 5.15 -5.62
C ASP A 292 7.42 3.97 -5.32
N ASP A 293 7.69 3.20 -4.27
CA ASP A 293 6.87 2.09 -3.80
C ASP A 293 5.85 2.53 -2.72
N ILE A 294 5.92 3.78 -2.26
CA ILE A 294 5.02 4.35 -1.25
C ILE A 294 3.84 5.03 -1.95
N ASP A 295 2.65 4.43 -1.85
CA ASP A 295 1.42 5.09 -2.27
C ASP A 295 1.01 6.17 -1.25
N PHE A 296 1.35 7.43 -1.53
CA PHE A 296 0.95 8.57 -0.67
C PHE A 296 -0.54 8.94 -0.80
N GLY A 297 -1.27 8.40 -1.78
CA GLY A 297 -2.69 8.69 -1.99
C GLY A 297 -2.97 9.97 -2.78
N ASP A 298 -4.08 10.64 -2.47
CA ASP A 298 -4.48 11.94 -3.03
C ASP A 298 -4.57 13.03 -1.96
N ASP A 299 -4.94 14.26 -2.35
CA ASP A 299 -5.17 15.39 -1.45
C ASP A 299 -6.67 15.59 -1.16
N SER A 300 -7.39 14.52 -0.83
CA SER A 300 -8.82 14.58 -0.54
C SER A 300 -9.12 14.82 0.94
N GLY A 301 -9.84 15.90 1.26
CA GLY A 301 -10.31 16.10 2.63
C GLY A 301 -10.36 17.56 3.04
N THR A 302 -10.68 17.78 4.33
CA THR A 302 -10.65 19.14 4.91
C THR A 302 -9.25 19.52 5.41
N TRP A 303 -8.39 18.52 5.60
CA TRP A 303 -7.08 18.66 6.23
C TRP A 303 -5.92 18.36 5.27
N ALA A 304 -6.21 18.03 4.01
CA ALA A 304 -5.19 17.96 2.98
C ALA A 304 -4.53 19.34 2.77
N ASN A 305 -3.22 19.37 2.57
CA ASN A 305 -2.45 20.60 2.28
C ASN A 305 -2.50 21.66 3.39
N ASP A 306 -2.55 21.25 4.65
CA ASP A 306 -2.52 22.16 5.80
C ASP A 306 -1.12 22.31 6.44
N GLY A 307 -0.15 21.54 5.96
CA GLY A 307 1.26 21.55 6.34
C GLY A 307 1.63 20.55 7.43
N GLU A 308 0.73 19.64 7.80
CA GLU A 308 0.99 18.52 8.70
C GLU A 308 0.60 17.22 7.98
N CYS A 309 1.41 16.15 8.09
CA CYS A 309 1.03 14.86 7.52
C CYS A 309 -0.02 14.18 8.40
N ASP A 310 -1.24 14.07 7.89
CA ASP A 310 -2.39 13.51 8.59
C ASP A 310 -2.62 12.01 8.34
N ASP A 311 -1.86 11.42 7.41
CA ASP A 311 -1.98 10.01 7.05
C ASP A 311 -1.46 9.11 8.20
N PRO A 312 -2.29 8.19 8.72
CA PRO A 312 -1.91 7.28 9.81
C PRO A 312 -0.70 6.40 9.51
N ARG A 313 -0.40 6.07 8.24
CA ARG A 313 0.79 5.28 7.84
C ARG A 313 2.11 6.04 8.04
N PHE A 314 2.02 7.32 8.41
CA PHE A 314 3.14 8.20 8.68
C PHE A 314 3.05 8.82 10.10
N GLY A 315 2.17 8.28 10.96
CA GLY A 315 1.97 8.74 12.34
C GLY A 315 0.79 9.71 12.56
N GLY A 316 -0.06 9.90 11.55
CA GLY A 316 -1.31 10.66 11.65
C GLY A 316 -2.34 10.02 12.59
N GLY A 317 -3.15 10.84 13.27
CA GLY A 317 -4.02 10.37 14.37
C GLY A 317 -5.40 9.85 13.97
N LEU A 318 -5.76 9.86 12.68
CA LEU A 318 -7.12 9.54 12.23
C LEU A 318 -7.13 8.63 10.99
N THR A 319 -7.73 7.44 11.12
CA THR A 319 -7.89 6.48 10.03
C THR A 319 -8.69 7.00 8.84
N SER A 320 -9.58 7.98 9.05
CA SER A 320 -10.33 8.62 7.97
C SER A 320 -9.49 9.48 7.03
N HIS A 321 -8.21 9.70 7.34
CA HIS A 321 -7.28 10.53 6.58
C HIS A 321 -6.19 9.70 5.86
N GLU A 322 -6.31 8.36 5.88
CA GLU A 322 -5.47 7.47 5.06
C GLU A 322 -5.59 7.82 3.58
N LEU A 323 -4.43 7.94 2.91
CA LEU A 323 -4.32 8.23 1.47
C LEU A 323 -4.99 9.55 1.05
N ALA A 324 -5.18 10.48 1.98
CA ALA A 324 -6.01 11.67 1.78
C ALA A 324 -5.22 13.00 1.91
N ASP A 325 -3.93 12.91 2.24
CA ASP A 325 -3.04 14.03 2.48
C ASP A 325 -1.65 13.81 1.85
N ALA A 326 -1.65 13.43 0.58
CA ALA A 326 -0.46 12.97 -0.14
C ALA A 326 0.67 14.00 -0.19
N THR A 327 0.35 15.27 -0.43
CA THR A 327 1.35 16.33 -0.59
C THR A 327 2.12 16.58 0.71
N ASP A 328 1.44 16.71 1.85
CA ASP A 328 2.11 16.98 3.13
C ASP A 328 2.86 15.74 3.64
N CYS A 329 2.32 14.54 3.45
CA CYS A 329 2.99 13.29 3.82
C CYS A 329 4.23 12.98 2.98
N ARG A 330 4.19 13.24 1.67
CA ARG A 330 5.39 13.14 0.81
C ARG A 330 6.47 14.11 1.25
N ASN A 331 6.11 15.38 1.44
CA ASN A 331 7.06 16.42 1.85
C ASN A 331 7.67 16.11 3.22
N ALA A 332 6.87 15.67 4.19
CA ALA A 332 7.35 15.31 5.51
C ALA A 332 8.25 14.06 5.49
N TYR A 333 7.94 13.06 4.65
CA TYR A 333 8.76 11.85 4.48
C TYR A 333 10.10 12.17 3.81
N GLU A 334 10.10 12.92 2.71
CA GLU A 334 11.32 13.38 2.02
C GLU A 334 12.21 14.27 2.91
N ALA A 335 11.59 15.04 3.81
CA ALA A 335 12.29 15.84 4.81
C ALA A 335 12.83 15.00 5.99
N GLY A 336 12.44 13.73 6.09
CA GLY A 336 12.75 12.84 7.21
C GLY A 336 12.08 13.26 8.53
N GLU A 337 10.97 14.00 8.45
CA GLU A 337 10.17 14.45 9.59
C GLU A 337 9.18 13.39 10.07
N VAL A 338 8.72 12.54 9.15
CA VAL A 338 7.89 11.35 9.41
C VAL A 338 8.52 10.11 8.77
N THR A 339 8.17 8.93 9.27
CA THR A 339 8.61 7.64 8.72
C THR A 339 7.39 6.88 8.20
N PHE A 340 7.49 6.30 7.01
CA PHE A 340 6.47 5.42 6.48
C PHE A 340 6.54 4.07 7.20
N SER A 341 5.46 3.69 7.88
CA SER A 341 5.36 2.41 8.58
C SER A 341 4.78 1.30 7.71
N GLY A 342 4.41 1.56 6.44
CA GLY A 342 3.90 0.54 5.51
C GLY A 342 2.48 0.05 5.80
N GLU A 343 2.07 0.08 7.06
CA GLU A 343 0.85 -0.54 7.55
C GLU A 343 -0.11 0.52 8.07
N THR A 344 -1.30 0.57 7.49
CA THR A 344 -2.41 1.21 8.16
C THR A 344 -2.90 0.31 9.28
N GLY A 345 -3.04 0.93 10.45
CA GLY A 345 -4.09 0.56 11.39
C GLY A 345 -5.45 0.63 10.68
N ALA A 346 -5.86 -0.47 10.05
CA ALA A 346 -7.22 -0.78 9.66
C ALA A 346 -7.37 -2.28 9.35
N ALA A 347 -7.58 -3.07 10.41
CA ALA A 347 -8.39 -4.28 10.41
C ALA A 347 -8.30 -5.15 9.14
N GLY A 348 -7.30 -6.04 9.07
CA GLY A 348 -7.21 -7.07 8.05
C GLY A 348 -5.87 -7.20 7.32
N GLY A 349 -4.74 -6.84 7.95
CA GLY A 349 -3.41 -7.22 7.48
C GLY A 349 -3.23 -8.73 7.51
N ASP A 350 -2.43 -9.28 6.60
CA ASP A 350 -2.01 -10.67 6.69
C ASP A 350 -1.24 -10.85 8.01
N PRO A 351 -1.51 -11.91 8.80
CA PRO A 351 -0.92 -12.08 10.11
C PRO A 351 0.62 -12.08 10.06
N ILE A 352 1.26 -11.34 10.97
CA ILE A 352 2.72 -11.42 11.16
C ILE A 352 3.03 -12.80 11.75
N VAL A 353 3.79 -13.64 11.03
CA VAL A 353 4.14 -15.00 11.48
C VAL A 353 5.66 -15.15 11.56
N ILE A 354 6.20 -15.30 12.79
CA ILE A 354 7.63 -15.51 13.05
C ILE A 354 7.80 -16.83 13.82
N ASP A 355 8.71 -17.69 13.39
CA ASP A 355 8.96 -19.00 14.00
C ASP A 355 7.71 -19.91 14.15
N GLY A 356 6.68 -19.66 13.33
CA GLY A 356 5.40 -20.37 13.40
C GLY A 356 4.44 -19.87 14.49
N ILE A 357 4.77 -18.75 15.14
CA ILE A 357 3.89 -18.01 16.04
C ILE A 357 3.17 -16.94 15.22
N ASP A 358 1.84 -16.92 15.28
CA ASP A 358 1.00 -15.91 14.65
C ASP A 358 0.80 -14.75 15.62
N PHE A 359 1.37 -13.58 15.32
CA PHE A 359 1.29 -12.36 16.13
C PHE A 359 0.03 -11.53 15.84
N GLY A 360 -0.73 -11.87 14.79
CA GLY A 360 -1.93 -11.16 14.39
C GLY A 360 -1.66 -9.92 13.53
N ASP A 361 -2.46 -8.87 13.73
CA ASP A 361 -2.34 -7.56 13.07
C ASP A 361 -2.19 -6.43 14.11
N ASP A 362 -2.13 -5.17 13.67
CA ASP A 362 -2.06 -3.99 14.55
C ASP A 362 -3.43 -3.28 14.71
N SER A 363 -4.52 -4.05 14.75
CA SER A 363 -5.89 -3.49 14.79
C SER A 363 -6.33 -2.94 16.17
N GLY A 364 -5.50 -3.09 17.21
CA GLY A 364 -5.78 -2.69 18.60
C GLY A 364 -5.76 -1.17 18.84
N THR A 365 -6.34 -0.72 19.95
CA THR A 365 -6.26 0.72 20.35
C THR A 365 -4.89 1.10 20.92
N TYR A 366 -4.12 0.10 21.32
CA TYR A 366 -2.78 0.24 21.88
C TYR A 366 -1.75 -0.50 21.03
N SER A 367 -2.05 -0.72 19.75
CA SER A 367 -1.03 -1.16 18.82
C SER A 367 -0.01 -0.05 18.57
N LEU A 368 1.24 -0.43 18.27
CA LEU A 368 2.32 0.48 17.87
C LEU A 368 2.71 1.50 18.95
N ASP A 369 2.55 1.14 20.23
CA ASP A 369 2.92 1.98 21.37
C ASP A 369 4.27 1.62 22.01
N ASN A 370 4.98 0.62 21.45
CA ASN A 370 6.25 0.04 21.90
C ASN A 370 6.15 -0.85 23.15
N GLU A 371 4.94 -1.28 23.52
CA GLU A 371 4.71 -2.30 24.54
C GLU A 371 3.89 -3.43 23.93
N CYS A 372 4.23 -4.69 24.20
CA CYS A 372 3.45 -5.82 23.71
C CYS A 372 2.17 -5.97 24.55
N ASP A 373 1.04 -5.68 23.95
CA ASP A 373 -0.27 -5.67 24.58
C ASP A 373 -1.10 -6.92 24.32
N ASP A 374 -0.60 -7.81 23.46
CA ASP A 374 -1.21 -9.12 23.24
C ASP A 374 -1.11 -9.99 24.52
N PRO A 375 -2.26 -10.39 25.12
CA PRO A 375 -2.31 -11.15 26.37
C PRO A 375 -1.67 -12.54 26.30
N ARG A 376 -1.35 -13.04 25.10
CA ARG A 376 -0.63 -14.31 24.93
C ARG A 376 0.83 -14.22 25.33
N PHE A 377 1.37 -13.01 25.45
CA PHE A 377 2.79 -12.79 25.75
C PHE A 377 3.00 -12.40 27.21
N THR A 378 4.09 -12.88 27.78
CA THR A 378 4.52 -12.58 29.16
C THR A 378 5.95 -12.07 29.16
N GLY A 379 6.33 -11.15 30.04
CA GLY A 379 7.71 -10.66 30.11
C GLY A 379 7.85 -9.24 30.60
N SER A 380 9.04 -8.66 30.38
CA SER A 380 9.32 -7.26 30.74
C SER A 380 8.92 -6.26 29.67
N GLY A 381 8.64 -6.71 28.44
CA GLY A 381 8.14 -5.90 27.33
C GLY A 381 6.62 -5.91 27.18
N VAL A 382 5.87 -6.47 28.14
CA VAL A 382 4.40 -6.51 28.09
C VAL A 382 3.82 -5.21 28.66
N GLY A 383 2.86 -4.63 27.96
CA GLY A 383 2.08 -3.46 28.38
C GLY A 383 0.77 -3.86 29.06
N VAL A 384 -0.34 -3.28 28.60
CA VAL A 384 -1.70 -3.57 29.05
C VAL A 384 -2.29 -4.78 28.30
N ALA A 385 -2.05 -5.98 28.84
CA ALA A 385 -2.67 -7.21 28.37
C ALA A 385 -4.19 -7.26 28.65
N LEU A 386 -5.00 -6.95 27.64
CA LEU A 386 -6.46 -7.04 27.65
C LEU A 386 -6.93 -7.92 26.48
N ASP A 387 -8.09 -8.58 26.61
CA ASP A 387 -8.56 -9.52 25.56
C ASP A 387 -8.88 -8.86 24.23
N ASP A 388 -9.28 -7.58 24.22
CA ASP A 388 -9.49 -6.83 22.98
C ASP A 388 -8.18 -6.45 22.27
N HIS A 389 -7.02 -6.80 22.87
CA HIS A 389 -5.68 -6.67 22.29
C HIS A 389 -5.13 -8.01 21.78
N LEU A 390 -5.88 -9.12 21.91
CA LEU A 390 -5.50 -10.42 21.39
C LEU A 390 -5.25 -10.35 19.88
N MET A 391 -4.03 -10.72 19.45
CA MET A 391 -3.62 -10.70 18.04
C MET A 391 -3.78 -9.32 17.38
N ALA A 392 -3.76 -8.24 18.17
CA ALA A 392 -4.09 -6.90 17.68
C ALA A 392 -2.95 -5.89 17.90
N ASP A 393 -1.78 -6.38 18.31
CA ASP A 393 -0.56 -5.62 18.55
C ASP A 393 0.67 -6.39 18.04
N ALA A 394 0.59 -6.79 16.78
CA ALA A 394 1.53 -7.73 16.17
C ALA A 394 2.95 -7.16 16.06
N THR A 395 3.10 -5.88 15.71
CA THR A 395 4.41 -5.25 15.49
C THR A 395 5.22 -5.11 16.79
N ASP A 396 4.58 -4.67 17.88
CA ASP A 396 5.28 -4.53 19.16
C ASP A 396 5.56 -5.90 19.80
N CYS A 397 4.61 -6.83 19.71
CA CYS A 397 4.80 -8.18 20.24
C CYS A 397 5.84 -9.01 19.49
N SER A 398 5.90 -8.90 18.16
CA SER A 398 6.93 -9.56 17.35
C SER A 398 8.32 -9.04 17.66
N THR A 399 8.49 -7.72 17.68
CA THR A 399 9.75 -7.06 18.05
C THR A 399 10.19 -7.44 19.46
N ALA A 400 9.28 -7.37 20.43
CA ALA A 400 9.58 -7.70 21.81
C ALA A 400 9.95 -9.19 22.00
N TYR A 401 9.38 -10.08 21.19
CA TYR A 401 9.68 -11.52 21.18
C TYR A 401 11.07 -11.80 20.61
N GLU A 402 11.44 -11.19 19.48
CA GLU A 402 12.77 -11.31 18.88
C GLU A 402 13.88 -10.75 19.79
N ASP A 403 13.58 -9.63 20.47
CA ASP A 403 14.45 -9.04 21.50
C ASP A 403 14.53 -9.89 22.78
N GLY A 404 13.69 -10.92 22.90
CA GLY A 404 13.61 -11.82 24.04
C GLY A 404 13.13 -11.13 25.32
N THR A 405 12.41 -10.01 25.20
CA THR A 405 11.83 -9.26 26.32
C THR A 405 10.43 -9.75 26.68
N VAL A 406 9.75 -10.42 25.74
CA VAL A 406 8.54 -11.21 25.97
C VAL A 406 8.70 -12.66 25.50
N THR A 407 7.87 -13.53 26.05
CA THR A 407 7.77 -14.95 25.72
C THR A 407 6.32 -15.31 25.54
N LEU A 408 6.00 -16.03 24.47
CA LEU A 408 4.67 -16.58 24.25
C LEU A 408 4.34 -17.59 25.37
N ASP A 409 3.23 -17.37 26.07
CA ASP A 409 2.65 -18.37 26.94
C ASP A 409 1.83 -19.33 26.07
N GLU A 410 2.35 -20.53 25.84
CA GLU A 410 1.76 -21.54 24.94
C GLU A 410 0.32 -21.96 25.33
N ASN A 411 -0.20 -21.52 26.48
CA ASN A 411 -1.55 -21.80 26.94
C ASN A 411 -2.55 -20.67 26.67
N GLN A 412 -2.09 -19.47 26.30
CA GLN A 412 -2.93 -18.29 26.15
C GLN A 412 -3.21 -18.04 24.66
N GLY A 413 -4.50 -17.99 24.28
CA GLY A 413 -4.97 -17.46 23.00
C GLY A 413 -4.99 -18.39 21.78
N SER A 414 -4.97 -19.71 21.94
CA SER A 414 -5.15 -20.63 20.80
C SER A 414 -6.60 -20.71 20.29
N GLY A 415 -7.58 -20.20 21.05
CA GLY A 415 -9.01 -20.49 20.83
C GLY A 415 -9.33 -21.98 20.87
N GLU A 416 -8.36 -22.83 21.24
CA GLU A 416 -8.55 -24.25 21.45
C GLU A 416 -9.03 -24.45 22.88
N SER A 417 -10.06 -25.27 23.04
CA SER A 417 -10.62 -25.53 24.36
C SER A 417 -9.61 -26.28 25.24
N ILE A 418 -9.31 -25.73 26.42
CA ILE A 418 -8.47 -26.37 27.44
C ILE A 418 -9.23 -27.54 28.05
N VAL A 419 -8.67 -28.75 27.95
CA VAL A 419 -9.26 -29.96 28.52
C VAL A 419 -8.31 -30.59 29.53
N VAL A 420 -8.73 -30.61 30.80
CA VAL A 420 -7.99 -31.25 31.92
C VAL A 420 -8.92 -32.26 32.58
N ASP A 421 -8.43 -33.48 32.85
CA ASP A 421 -9.21 -34.55 33.48
C ASP A 421 -10.59 -34.83 32.83
N ASP A 422 -10.65 -34.80 31.49
CA ASP A 422 -11.88 -34.94 30.68
C ASP A 422 -12.94 -33.85 30.92
N ILE A 423 -12.57 -32.77 31.63
CA ILE A 423 -13.38 -31.56 31.79
C ILE A 423 -12.95 -30.55 30.73
N ASP A 424 -13.92 -30.06 29.98
CA ASP A 424 -13.76 -29.00 29.00
C ASP A 424 -13.92 -27.64 29.68
N PHE A 425 -12.82 -26.94 29.89
CA PHE A 425 -12.77 -25.62 30.52
C PHE A 425 -13.13 -24.50 29.54
N GLY A 426 -13.19 -24.78 28.24
CA GLY A 426 -13.41 -23.77 27.21
C GLY A 426 -12.13 -23.06 26.80
N ASP A 427 -12.24 -21.82 26.36
CA ASP A 427 -11.13 -20.95 25.98
C ASP A 427 -11.06 -19.71 26.90
N ASP A 428 -10.18 -18.77 26.59
CA ASP A 428 -10.00 -17.51 27.32
C ASP A 428 -10.63 -16.32 26.56
N SER A 429 -11.80 -16.53 25.93
CA SER A 429 -12.41 -15.54 25.02
C SER A 429 -13.25 -14.43 25.68
N GLY A 430 -13.37 -14.38 27.01
CA GLY A 430 -14.24 -13.45 27.73
C GLY A 430 -13.46 -12.38 28.50
N ASN A 431 -14.00 -11.17 28.62
CA ASN A 431 -13.41 -9.98 29.29
C ASN A 431 -12.87 -10.13 30.74
N TRP A 432 -13.09 -11.29 31.35
CA TRP A 432 -12.63 -11.63 32.68
C TRP A 432 -11.81 -12.91 32.68
N ALA A 433 -11.33 -13.33 31.52
CA ALA A 433 -10.33 -14.36 31.41
C ALA A 433 -9.01 -13.85 32.01
N ASN A 434 -8.26 -14.75 32.62
CA ASN A 434 -6.88 -14.48 33.06
C ASN A 434 -6.73 -13.38 34.12
N ASP A 435 -7.80 -13.10 34.87
CA ASP A 435 -7.77 -12.11 35.96
C ASP A 435 -7.33 -12.72 37.30
N GLY A 436 -7.11 -14.04 37.33
CA GLY A 436 -6.69 -14.82 38.47
C GLY A 436 -7.83 -15.37 39.33
N GLU A 437 -9.09 -15.21 38.92
CA GLU A 437 -10.27 -15.79 39.53
C GLU A 437 -11.04 -16.64 38.48
N CYS A 438 -11.60 -17.78 38.87
CA CYS A 438 -12.41 -18.59 37.95
C CYS A 438 -13.82 -18.01 37.81
N ASP A 439 -14.14 -17.52 36.63
CA ASP A 439 -15.37 -16.80 36.33
C ASP A 439 -16.43 -17.64 35.61
N ASP A 440 -16.08 -18.85 35.20
CA ASP A 440 -17.02 -19.78 34.59
C ASP A 440 -18.13 -20.18 35.60
N PRO A 441 -19.41 -19.87 35.32
CA PRO A 441 -20.54 -20.13 36.22
C PRO A 441 -20.81 -21.62 36.47
N ARG A 442 -20.19 -22.53 35.71
CA ARG A 442 -20.24 -23.96 35.99
C ARG A 442 -19.40 -24.30 37.22
N PHE A 443 -18.47 -23.48 37.67
CA PHE A 443 -17.60 -23.80 38.80
C PHE A 443 -18.08 -23.15 40.10
N THR A 444 -17.77 -23.79 41.23
CA THR A 444 -18.09 -23.32 42.58
C THR A 444 -16.87 -23.47 43.48
N GLY A 445 -16.67 -22.59 44.46
CA GLY A 445 -15.54 -22.71 45.37
C GLY A 445 -15.06 -21.38 45.93
N SER A 446 -13.87 -21.39 46.54
CA SER A 446 -13.22 -20.19 47.06
C SER A 446 -12.40 -19.43 46.03
N GLY A 447 -12.09 -20.06 44.89
CA GLY A 447 -11.40 -19.44 43.76
C GLY A 447 -12.33 -18.95 42.65
N VAL A 448 -13.66 -18.88 42.90
CA VAL A 448 -14.61 -18.36 41.92
C VAL A 448 -14.75 -16.84 42.05
N GLY A 449 -14.67 -16.14 40.92
CA GLY A 449 -14.90 -14.70 40.81
C GLY A 449 -16.37 -14.36 40.50
N VAL A 450 -16.59 -13.52 39.48
CA VAL A 450 -17.93 -13.07 39.04
C VAL A 450 -18.58 -14.04 38.05
N ALA A 451 -19.16 -15.11 38.57
CA ALA A 451 -19.91 -16.11 37.80
C ALA A 451 -21.18 -15.56 37.10
N LEU A 452 -21.05 -15.14 35.84
CA LEU A 452 -22.14 -14.71 34.95
C LEU A 452 -22.30 -15.63 33.74
N ASP A 453 -23.48 -15.68 33.14
CA ASP A 453 -23.79 -16.59 32.01
C ASP A 453 -22.94 -16.32 30.76
N ASP A 454 -22.46 -15.09 30.58
CA ASP A 454 -21.58 -14.69 29.47
C ASP A 454 -20.11 -15.07 29.68
N HIS A 455 -19.73 -15.54 30.87
CA HIS A 455 -18.38 -16.04 31.19
C HIS A 455 -18.29 -17.58 31.06
N LEU A 456 -19.36 -18.22 30.59
CA LEU A 456 -19.42 -19.66 30.39
C LEU A 456 -18.35 -20.11 29.38
N MET A 457 -17.43 -20.98 29.82
CA MET A 457 -16.36 -21.55 29.00
C MET A 457 -15.40 -20.52 28.39
N ALA A 458 -15.27 -19.35 29.02
CA ALA A 458 -14.53 -18.21 28.47
C ALA A 458 -13.39 -17.74 29.38
N ASP A 459 -13.08 -18.52 30.42
CA ASP A 459 -12.03 -18.26 31.41
C ASP A 459 -11.35 -19.58 31.80
N ALA A 460 -10.81 -20.24 30.78
CA ALA A 460 -10.38 -21.63 30.89
C ALA A 460 -9.06 -21.78 31.65
N THR A 461 -8.13 -20.84 31.50
CA THR A 461 -6.82 -20.90 32.16
C THR A 461 -6.96 -20.74 33.68
N ASP A 462 -7.73 -19.77 34.16
CA ASP A 462 -7.94 -19.59 35.61
C ASP A 462 -8.80 -20.70 36.20
N CYS A 463 -9.87 -21.11 35.51
CA CYS A 463 -10.71 -22.21 36.00
C CYS A 463 -10.00 -23.56 36.05
N SER A 464 -9.15 -23.89 35.07
CA SER A 464 -8.37 -25.12 35.07
C SER A 464 -7.31 -25.11 36.19
N THR A 465 -6.57 -24.02 36.33
CA THR A 465 -5.60 -23.83 37.42
C THR A 465 -6.27 -23.92 38.79
N ALA A 466 -7.38 -23.21 38.98
CA ALA A 466 -8.12 -23.21 40.23
C ALA A 466 -8.73 -24.60 40.55
N TYR A 467 -9.08 -25.39 39.53
CA TYR A 467 -9.55 -26.77 39.68
C TYR A 467 -8.42 -27.71 40.11
N GLU A 468 -7.25 -27.64 39.48
CA GLU A 468 -6.06 -28.42 39.86
C GLU A 468 -5.57 -28.09 41.27
N ASP A 469 -5.64 -26.82 41.66
CA ASP A 469 -5.34 -26.35 43.01
C ASP A 469 -6.43 -26.71 44.04
N GLY A 470 -7.57 -27.23 43.56
CA GLY A 470 -8.70 -27.66 44.38
C GLY A 470 -9.44 -26.51 45.07
N THR A 471 -9.32 -25.30 44.53
CA THR A 471 -10.00 -24.09 45.04
C THR A 471 -11.37 -23.88 44.40
N VAL A 472 -11.61 -24.46 43.23
CA VAL A 472 -12.93 -24.57 42.59
C VAL A 472 -13.29 -26.03 42.27
N THR A 473 -14.57 -26.27 42.01
CA THR A 473 -15.15 -27.57 41.70
C THR A 473 -16.31 -27.37 40.71
N LEU A 474 -16.32 -28.13 39.62
CA LEU A 474 -17.36 -28.08 38.61
C LEU A 474 -18.71 -28.54 39.19
N GLU A 475 -19.72 -27.68 39.10
CA GLU A 475 -21.09 -27.87 39.57
C GLU A 475 -21.79 -28.91 38.69
N GLY A 476 -21.69 -30.17 39.11
CA GLY A 476 -22.15 -31.33 38.34
C GLY A 476 -21.10 -32.43 38.22
N ASP A 477 -19.83 -32.10 38.48
CA ASP A 477 -18.72 -33.05 38.66
C ASP A 477 -18.53 -33.44 40.13
N ALA A 478 -19.65 -33.71 40.80
CA ALA A 478 -19.66 -34.84 41.71
C ALA A 478 -19.68 -36.14 40.87
N GLY A 479 -18.54 -36.43 40.24
CA GLY A 479 -18.15 -37.74 39.73
C GLY A 479 -18.58 -38.07 38.31
N SER A 480 -17.61 -38.11 37.39
CA SER A 480 -17.68 -38.85 36.13
C SER A 480 -17.04 -40.23 36.28
N ASP A 481 -17.72 -41.12 37.00
CA ASP A 481 -17.59 -42.57 36.74
C ASP A 481 -19.01 -43.14 36.75
N GLU A 482 -19.46 -43.58 35.57
CA GLU A 482 -20.82 -44.03 35.29
C GLU A 482 -21.32 -45.13 36.25
N ASP A 483 -22.09 -44.75 37.28
CA ASP A 483 -23.09 -45.62 37.90
C ASP A 483 -24.28 -44.77 38.33
N PHE A 484 -25.49 -45.17 37.90
CA PHE A 484 -26.78 -44.52 38.13
C PHE A 484 -26.78 -43.54 39.33
N ARG A 485 -26.71 -42.22 39.09
CA ARG A 485 -26.83 -41.23 40.17
C ARG A 485 -28.20 -41.37 40.83
N ILE A 486 -28.23 -42.03 41.98
CA ILE A 486 -29.43 -42.25 42.77
C ILE A 486 -29.91 -40.88 43.25
N ASN A 487 -31.10 -40.46 42.81
CA ASN A 487 -31.72 -39.25 43.30
C ASN A 487 -32.29 -39.49 44.72
N PHE A 488 -31.57 -39.01 45.74
CA PHE A 488 -31.97 -39.13 47.14
C PHE A 488 -33.11 -38.16 47.54
N GLY A 489 -33.39 -37.12 46.75
CA GLY A 489 -34.44 -36.14 47.03
C GLY A 489 -33.99 -34.99 47.95
N ASP A 490 -34.90 -34.49 48.79
CA ASP A 490 -34.69 -33.44 49.80
C ASP A 490 -35.02 -33.91 51.23
N ASP A 491 -34.97 -33.01 52.22
CA ASP A 491 -35.29 -33.30 53.64
C ASP A 491 -36.65 -32.73 54.06
N SER A 492 -37.65 -32.78 53.18
CA SER A 492 -38.94 -32.12 53.41
C SER A 492 -39.91 -32.86 54.33
N SER A 493 -39.65 -34.13 54.68
CA SER A 493 -40.56 -34.91 55.52
C SER A 493 -40.38 -34.64 57.01
N ALA A 494 -41.40 -34.97 57.81
CA ALA A 494 -41.32 -34.89 59.27
C ALA A 494 -40.36 -35.93 59.88
N SER A 495 -39.94 -36.91 59.10
CA SER A 495 -38.98 -37.95 59.46
C SER A 495 -37.56 -37.61 59.02
N ALA A 496 -37.34 -36.52 58.29
CA ALA A 496 -36.01 -36.17 57.82
C ALA A 496 -35.04 -35.88 58.97
N ASN A 497 -33.78 -36.29 58.80
CA ASN A 497 -32.69 -36.05 59.75
C ASN A 497 -32.90 -36.71 61.14
N ASP A 498 -33.59 -37.85 61.21
CA ASP A 498 -33.77 -38.64 62.43
C ASP A 498 -32.74 -39.77 62.59
N GLY A 499 -31.85 -39.92 61.61
CA GLY A 499 -30.77 -40.90 61.58
C GLY A 499 -31.15 -42.25 60.99
N VAL A 500 -32.32 -42.36 60.35
CA VAL A 500 -32.82 -43.56 59.68
C VAL A 500 -33.35 -43.16 58.32
N CYS A 501 -33.03 -43.94 57.27
CA CYS A 501 -33.56 -43.68 55.94
C CYS A 501 -35.03 -44.09 55.81
N ASP A 502 -35.91 -43.11 55.68
CA ASP A 502 -37.36 -43.27 55.61
C ASP A 502 -37.91 -43.37 54.17
N ASP A 503 -37.08 -43.15 53.16
CA ASP A 503 -37.48 -43.24 51.76
C ASP A 503 -37.78 -44.71 51.37
N PRO A 504 -39.01 -45.01 50.89
CA PRO A 504 -39.45 -46.37 50.53
C PRO A 504 -38.62 -47.07 49.45
N ARG A 505 -37.86 -46.33 48.64
CA ARG A 505 -36.96 -46.89 47.61
C ARG A 505 -35.71 -47.50 48.21
N PHE A 506 -35.41 -47.25 49.48
CA PHE A 506 -34.21 -47.75 50.15
C PHE A 506 -34.59 -48.76 51.23
N GLN A 507 -33.96 -49.94 51.20
CA GLN A 507 -34.31 -51.04 52.10
C GLN A 507 -33.04 -51.64 52.72
N GLY A 508 -33.05 -51.87 54.03
CA GLY A 508 -31.94 -52.47 54.74
C GLY A 508 -31.94 -52.17 56.24
N ARG A 509 -30.83 -52.44 56.90
CA ARG A 509 -30.66 -52.25 58.35
C ARG A 509 -30.66 -50.77 58.76
N GLY A 510 -30.27 -49.87 57.86
CA GLY A 510 -30.30 -48.42 58.06
C GLY A 510 -31.59 -47.74 57.60
N GLY A 511 -32.57 -48.52 57.12
CA GLY A 511 -33.85 -47.99 56.64
C GLY A 511 -34.97 -48.16 57.66
N ALA A 512 -36.01 -47.34 57.54
CA ALA A 512 -37.16 -47.37 58.42
C ALA A 512 -37.90 -48.71 58.29
N SER A 513 -38.35 -49.25 59.43
CA SER A 513 -39.13 -50.49 59.43
C SER A 513 -40.56 -50.29 58.89
N GLU A 514 -41.06 -49.05 58.88
CA GLU A 514 -42.35 -48.67 58.31
C GLU A 514 -42.17 -47.66 57.18
N LEU A 515 -42.23 -48.14 55.95
CA LEU A 515 -42.07 -47.29 54.77
C LEU A 515 -43.40 -46.59 54.44
N ARG A 516 -43.38 -45.26 54.31
CA ARG A 516 -44.54 -44.44 53.95
C ARG A 516 -44.26 -43.68 52.68
N ASN A 517 -45.22 -43.63 51.77
CA ASN A 517 -45.07 -42.90 50.51
C ASN A 517 -44.92 -41.39 50.68
N ALA A 518 -45.26 -40.85 51.86
CA ALA A 518 -45.03 -39.45 52.21
C ALA A 518 -43.55 -39.12 52.41
N ASN A 519 -42.69 -40.13 52.59
CA ASN A 519 -41.25 -39.99 52.80
C ASN A 519 -40.45 -40.26 51.52
N LEU A 520 -41.12 -40.49 50.38
CA LEU A 520 -40.47 -40.66 49.08
C LEU A 520 -39.73 -39.37 48.70
N MET A 521 -38.43 -39.47 48.46
CA MET A 521 -37.53 -38.36 48.12
C MET A 521 -37.53 -37.23 49.15
N ALA A 522 -37.86 -37.51 50.41
CA ALA A 522 -38.10 -36.48 51.43
C ALA A 522 -37.32 -36.72 52.73
N ASP A 523 -36.28 -37.54 52.64
CA ASP A 523 -35.33 -37.85 53.71
C ASP A 523 -33.92 -38.13 53.14
N ALA A 524 -33.41 -37.17 52.37
CA ALA A 524 -32.21 -37.34 51.56
C ALA A 524 -30.94 -37.51 52.39
N THR A 525 -30.80 -36.74 53.48
CA THR A 525 -29.59 -36.75 54.31
C THR A 525 -29.36 -38.10 54.97
N ASP A 526 -30.40 -38.69 55.57
CA ASP A 526 -30.29 -39.99 56.23
C ASP A 526 -30.21 -41.14 55.21
N CYS A 527 -30.91 -41.04 54.08
CA CYS A 527 -30.82 -42.04 53.02
C CYS A 527 -29.48 -42.09 52.32
N ARG A 528 -28.84 -40.94 52.10
CA ARG A 528 -27.46 -40.86 51.61
C ARG A 528 -26.50 -41.48 52.61
N ALA A 529 -26.57 -41.05 53.88
CA ALA A 529 -25.70 -41.58 54.93
C ALA A 529 -25.85 -43.09 55.12
N ALA A 530 -27.07 -43.61 55.06
CA ALA A 530 -27.35 -45.03 55.18
C ALA A 530 -26.87 -45.83 53.96
N TYR A 531 -26.97 -45.25 52.75
CA TYR A 531 -26.52 -45.87 51.50
C TYR A 531 -25.00 -45.91 51.43
N ASP A 532 -24.33 -44.81 51.75
CA ASP A 532 -22.85 -44.71 51.80
C ASP A 532 -22.26 -45.65 52.85
N ALA A 533 -22.95 -45.82 53.98
CA ALA A 533 -22.59 -46.80 55.00
C ALA A 533 -22.87 -48.26 54.58
N GLY A 534 -23.45 -48.49 53.39
CA GLY A 534 -23.84 -49.82 52.89
C GLY A 534 -24.93 -50.50 53.72
N THR A 535 -25.71 -49.72 54.49
CA THR A 535 -26.73 -50.23 55.41
C THR A 535 -28.13 -50.29 54.81
N VAL A 536 -28.34 -49.62 53.68
CA VAL A 536 -29.53 -49.74 52.83
C VAL A 536 -29.13 -49.99 51.38
N THR A 537 -30.02 -50.60 50.61
CA THR A 537 -29.88 -50.84 49.18
C THR A 537 -31.00 -50.11 48.45
N TYR A 538 -30.65 -49.39 47.38
CA TYR A 538 -31.63 -48.72 46.51
C TYR A 538 -32.33 -49.74 45.60
N ASN A 539 -33.66 -49.69 45.59
CA ASN A 539 -34.52 -50.50 44.75
C ASN A 539 -35.65 -49.61 44.20
N PRO A 540 -35.50 -49.12 42.95
CA PRO A 540 -36.35 -48.06 42.38
C PRO A 540 -37.83 -48.40 42.24
#